data_AF-A0A8S3II78-F1
#
_entry.id   AF-A0A8S3II78-F1
#
_cell.length_a   1.000
_cell.length_b   1.000
_cell.length_c   1.000
_cell.angle_alpha   90.00
_cell.angle_beta   90.00
_cell.angle_gamma   90.00
#
_symmetry.space_group_name_H-M   'P 1'
#
loop_
_entity.id
_entity.type
_entity.pdbx_description
1 polymer ?
#
loop_
_entity_poly.entity_id
_entity_poly.type
_entity_poly.pdbx_seq_one_letter_code
_entity_poly.pdbx_strand_id
1 'polypeptide(L)'
;MADATDAKDVDIQPEYEINVYILLYFVFFIIFGSFFTLNLFIGVVIDNFNQQKRKLGNDGSIDIFLTEDQKKYYNAMKKMGGKKPTKALPRPRFALGRFLFDVTTNQKFDIFIMICIFLNMVCMCLEHHNQSRTFDRVLDYINNLFVIIFAIECFMKLIALNFKYFTIPWNVFDFIIVIASLL
;
A
#
# COMPACT_ATOMS: atom_id res chain seq x y z
N MET A 1 2.08 1.45 -38.73
CA MET A 1 1.04 2.43 -39.10
C MET A 1 1.61 3.53 -39.99
N ALA A 2 2.81 4.06 -39.68
CA ALA A 2 3.52 5.02 -40.54
C ALA A 2 3.71 4.53 -41.99
N ASP A 3 4.22 3.30 -42.20
CA ASP A 3 4.37 2.74 -43.55
C ASP A 3 3.03 2.61 -44.31
N ALA A 4 1.92 2.48 -43.59
CA ALA A 4 0.59 2.40 -44.19
C ALA A 4 0.03 3.78 -44.54
N THR A 5 0.33 4.82 -43.75
CA THR A 5 -0.05 6.22 -44.05
C THR A 5 0.74 6.82 -45.19
N ASP A 6 1.97 6.34 -45.40
CA ASP A 6 2.86 6.85 -46.44
C ASP A 6 2.71 6.09 -47.77
N ALA A 7 1.91 5.01 -47.79
CA ALA A 7 1.69 4.17 -48.96
C ALA A 7 0.80 4.83 -50.02
N LYS A 8 1.21 4.73 -51.29
CA LYS A 8 0.48 5.21 -52.47
C LYS A 8 -0.17 4.08 -53.27
N ASP A 9 0.53 3.57 -54.27
CA ASP A 9 0.09 2.48 -55.15
C ASP A 9 1.25 1.49 -55.34
N VAL A 10 0.98 0.34 -55.93
CA VAL A 10 1.98 -0.71 -56.19
C VAL A 10 3.09 -0.13 -57.09
N ASP A 11 4.34 -0.39 -56.73
CA ASP A 11 5.56 0.07 -57.41
C ASP A 11 5.82 1.60 -57.39
N ILE A 12 5.13 2.37 -56.54
CA ILE A 12 5.37 3.81 -56.35
C ILE A 12 6.09 4.07 -55.02
N GLN A 13 7.08 4.97 -55.01
CA GLN A 13 7.79 5.37 -53.79
C GLN A 13 6.81 6.03 -52.78
N PRO A 14 6.82 5.63 -51.49
CA PRO A 14 5.97 6.23 -50.47
C PRO A 14 6.35 7.70 -50.22
N GLU A 15 5.34 8.51 -49.92
CA GLU A 15 5.50 9.91 -49.54
C GLU A 15 4.83 10.16 -48.20
N TYR A 16 5.43 11.04 -47.40
CA TYR A 16 5.01 11.32 -46.03
C TYR A 16 3.54 11.77 -45.96
N GLU A 17 2.74 11.07 -45.15
CA GLU A 17 1.36 11.40 -44.80
C GLU A 17 0.39 11.60 -45.99
N ILE A 18 0.62 10.89 -47.10
CA ILE A 18 -0.26 10.99 -48.27
C ILE A 18 -1.65 10.39 -48.02
N ASN A 19 -1.75 9.29 -47.27
CA ASN A 19 -2.99 8.56 -47.01
C ASN A 19 -3.30 8.51 -45.50
N VAL A 20 -3.55 9.67 -44.90
CA VAL A 20 -3.85 9.79 -43.46
C VAL A 20 -5.12 9.03 -43.06
N TYR A 21 -6.08 8.86 -43.98
CA TYR A 21 -7.36 8.19 -43.71
C TYR A 21 -7.21 6.70 -43.35
N ILE A 22 -6.11 6.04 -43.73
CA ILE A 22 -5.83 4.65 -43.34
C ILE A 22 -5.69 4.49 -41.82
N LEU A 23 -5.40 5.55 -41.07
CA LEU A 23 -5.38 5.50 -39.60
C LEU A 23 -6.75 5.12 -39.04
N LEU A 24 -7.85 5.50 -39.70
CA LEU A 24 -9.20 5.11 -39.29
C LEU A 24 -9.38 3.59 -39.34
N TYR A 25 -8.76 2.90 -40.29
CA TYR A 25 -8.76 1.44 -40.34
C TYR A 25 -8.09 0.84 -39.10
N PHE A 26 -6.92 1.34 -38.69
CA PHE A 26 -6.23 0.85 -37.49
C PHE A 26 -6.99 1.18 -36.21
N VAL A 27 -7.58 2.36 -36.10
CA VAL A 27 -8.41 2.74 -34.95
C VAL A 27 -9.62 1.81 -34.83
N PHE A 28 -10.33 1.57 -35.95
CA PHE A 28 -11.46 0.64 -35.96
C PHE A 28 -11.02 -0.78 -35.61
N PHE A 29 -9.92 -1.25 -36.20
CA PHE A 29 -9.38 -2.58 -35.92
C PHE A 29 -8.95 -2.74 -34.46
N ILE A 30 -8.33 -1.74 -33.84
CA ILE A 30 -7.95 -1.80 -32.42
C ILE A 30 -9.18 -1.78 -31.52
N ILE A 31 -10.14 -0.88 -31.79
CA ILE A 31 -11.36 -0.78 -30.99
C ILE A 31 -12.16 -2.08 -31.07
N PHE A 32 -12.44 -2.58 -32.27
CA PHE A 32 -13.30 -3.75 -32.42
C PHE A 32 -12.53 -5.06 -32.28
N GLY A 33 -11.37 -5.18 -32.92
CA GLY A 33 -10.55 -6.38 -32.90
C GLY A 33 -9.94 -6.64 -31.53
N SER A 34 -9.24 -5.68 -30.93
CA SER A 34 -8.61 -5.90 -29.62
C SER A 34 -9.64 -6.03 -28.50
N PHE A 35 -10.71 -5.23 -28.50
CA PHE A 35 -11.75 -5.35 -27.47
C PHE A 35 -12.48 -6.69 -27.56
N PHE A 36 -12.87 -7.13 -28.75
CA PHE A 36 -13.57 -8.40 -28.92
C PHE A 36 -12.67 -9.59 -28.58
N THR A 37 -11.44 -9.60 -29.09
CA THR A 37 -10.49 -10.71 -28.84
C THR A 37 -10.09 -10.80 -27.37
N LEU A 38 -9.79 -9.68 -26.71
CA LEU A 38 -9.46 -9.69 -25.28
C LEU A 38 -10.65 -10.11 -24.42
N ASN A 39 -11.83 -9.57 -24.67
CA ASN A 39 -13.01 -9.93 -23.87
C ASN A 39 -13.40 -11.41 -24.06
N LEU A 40 -13.32 -11.93 -25.28
CA LEU A 40 -13.56 -13.35 -25.55
C LEU A 40 -12.50 -14.21 -24.84
N PHE A 41 -11.23 -13.84 -24.96
CA PHE A 41 -10.14 -14.59 -24.31
C PHE A 41 -10.28 -14.60 -22.79
N ILE A 42 -10.49 -13.44 -22.16
CA ILE A 42 -10.72 -13.31 -20.72
C ILE A 42 -11.96 -14.12 -20.31
N GLY A 43 -13.05 -14.05 -21.09
CA GLY A 43 -14.26 -14.82 -20.84
C GLY A 43 -14.01 -16.33 -20.83
N VAL A 44 -13.33 -16.85 -21.85
CA VAL A 44 -12.99 -18.28 -21.96
C VAL A 44 -12.05 -18.72 -20.84
N VAL A 45 -11.04 -17.93 -20.52
CA VAL A 45 -10.08 -18.23 -19.45
C VAL A 45 -10.78 -18.24 -18.09
N ILE A 46 -11.59 -17.23 -17.78
CA ILE A 46 -12.34 -17.17 -16.52
C ILE A 46 -13.33 -18.33 -16.41
N ASP A 47 -14.04 -18.65 -17.50
CA ASP A 47 -14.96 -19.79 -17.50
C ASP A 47 -14.19 -21.11 -17.28
N ASN A 48 -13.04 -21.30 -17.93
CA ASN A 48 -12.20 -22.47 -17.71
C ASN A 48 -11.72 -22.59 -16.25
N PHE A 49 -11.24 -21.48 -15.66
CA PHE A 49 -10.85 -21.44 -14.24
C PHE A 49 -12.04 -21.73 -13.32
N ASN A 50 -13.22 -21.19 -13.62
CA ASN A 50 -14.45 -21.46 -12.85
C ASN A 50 -14.90 -22.92 -12.97
N GLN A 51 -14.75 -23.54 -14.15
CA GLN A 51 -15.02 -24.97 -14.33
C GLN A 51 -14.04 -25.84 -13.53
N GLN A 52 -12.74 -25.50 -13.55
CA GLN A 52 -11.74 -26.20 -12.73
C GLN A 52 -12.05 -26.05 -11.24
N LYS A 53 -12.45 -24.85 -10.80
CA LYS A 53 -12.91 -24.60 -9.43
C LYS A 53 -14.07 -25.49 -9.01
N ARG A 54 -15.09 -25.64 -9.86
CA ARG A 54 -16.24 -26.52 -9.56
C ARG A 54 -15.85 -27.99 -9.45
N LYS A 55 -14.90 -28.46 -10.28
CA LYS A 55 -14.42 -29.84 -10.27
C LYS A 55 -13.58 -30.17 -9.03
N LEU A 56 -12.82 -29.22 -8.50
CA LEU A 56 -11.99 -29.40 -7.31
C LEU A 56 -12.78 -29.33 -5.97
N GLY A 57 -14.10 -29.14 -6.04
CA GLY A 57 -14.98 -29.08 -4.87
C GLY A 57 -15.18 -27.67 -4.33
N ASN A 58 -16.17 -27.50 -3.45
CA ASN A 58 -16.69 -26.22 -2.94
C ASN A 58 -15.73 -25.43 -2.03
N ASP A 59 -14.46 -25.85 -1.91
CA ASP A 59 -13.46 -25.14 -1.13
C ASP A 59 -12.86 -24.00 -1.98
N GLY A 60 -12.55 -22.87 -1.36
CA GLY A 60 -12.47 -21.55 -2.00
C GLY A 60 -11.56 -21.47 -3.25
N SER A 61 -11.80 -20.45 -4.09
CA SER A 61 -11.06 -20.20 -5.36
C SER A 61 -9.53 -20.13 -5.24
N ILE A 62 -9.00 -20.01 -4.04
CA ILE A 62 -7.56 -19.88 -3.77
C ILE A 62 -6.92 -21.27 -3.67
N ASP A 63 -7.69 -22.31 -3.33
CA ASP A 63 -7.16 -23.65 -3.03
C ASP A 63 -6.54 -24.36 -4.24
N ILE A 64 -6.96 -24.01 -5.45
CA ILE A 64 -6.41 -24.57 -6.70
C ILE A 64 -4.93 -24.19 -6.87
N PHE A 65 -4.52 -23.05 -6.31
CA PHE A 65 -3.18 -22.50 -6.46
C PHE A 65 -2.30 -22.73 -5.22
N LEU A 66 -2.83 -23.33 -4.16
CA LEU A 66 -2.11 -23.55 -2.91
C LEU A 66 -1.71 -25.02 -2.76
N THR A 67 -0.49 -25.22 -2.28
CA THR A 67 -0.08 -26.53 -1.76
C THR A 67 -0.82 -26.86 -0.47
N GLU A 68 -0.86 -28.14 -0.09
CA GLU A 68 -1.55 -28.60 1.12
C GLU A 68 -1.07 -27.90 2.39
N ASP A 69 0.23 -27.62 2.51
CA ASP A 69 0.78 -26.92 3.66
C ASP A 69 0.39 -25.44 3.68
N GLN A 70 0.44 -24.77 2.53
CA GLN A 70 -0.03 -23.37 2.41
C GLN A 70 -1.52 -23.25 2.76
N LYS A 71 -2.34 -24.23 2.39
CA LYS A 71 -3.76 -24.28 2.75
C LYS A 71 -3.96 -24.36 4.26
N LYS A 72 -3.13 -25.12 4.99
CA LYS A 72 -3.16 -25.15 6.47
C LYS A 72 -2.83 -23.78 7.06
N TYR A 73 -1.78 -23.11 6.57
CA TYR A 73 -1.42 -21.76 7.02
C TYR A 73 -2.51 -20.73 6.72
N TYR A 74 -3.09 -20.76 5.51
CA TYR A 74 -4.20 -19.88 5.13
C TYR A 74 -5.42 -20.07 6.04
N ASN A 75 -5.81 -21.32 6.30
CA ASN A 75 -6.92 -21.62 7.19
C ASN A 75 -6.67 -21.20 8.65
N ALA A 76 -5.43 -21.35 9.13
CA ALA A 76 -5.03 -20.84 10.45
C ALA A 76 -5.13 -19.30 10.50
N MET A 77 -4.60 -18.60 9.48
CA MET A 77 -4.67 -17.14 9.39
C MET A 77 -6.11 -16.62 9.31
N LYS A 78 -6.96 -17.27 8.50
CA LYS A 78 -8.39 -16.96 8.39
C LYS A 78 -9.12 -17.11 9.73
N LYS A 79 -8.78 -18.14 10.52
CA LYS A 79 -9.32 -18.33 11.88
C LYS A 79 -8.80 -17.28 12.87
N MET A 80 -7.53 -16.88 12.77
CA MET A 80 -6.95 -15.82 13.63
C MET A 80 -7.57 -14.44 13.37
N GLY A 81 -7.99 -14.15 12.13
CA GLY A 81 -8.68 -12.90 11.79
C GLY A 81 -10.02 -12.70 12.51
N GLY A 82 -10.71 -13.79 12.89
CA GLY A 82 -12.08 -13.75 13.43
C GLY A 82 -12.20 -13.43 14.93
N LYS A 83 -11.12 -13.53 15.70
CA LYS A 83 -11.11 -13.18 17.14
C LYS A 83 -9.75 -12.61 17.51
N LYS A 84 -9.62 -11.28 17.48
CA LYS A 84 -8.51 -10.60 18.15
C LYS A 84 -8.91 -10.38 19.62
N PRO A 85 -8.46 -11.19 20.59
CA PRO A 85 -8.71 -10.89 21.99
C PRO A 85 -7.93 -9.63 22.38
N THR A 86 -8.61 -8.49 22.44
CA THR A 86 -8.08 -7.29 23.07
C THR A 86 -8.18 -7.46 24.58
N LYS A 87 -7.19 -8.13 25.19
CA LYS A 87 -7.09 -8.13 26.66
C LYS A 87 -6.97 -6.67 27.11
N ALA A 88 -7.92 -6.20 27.94
CA ALA A 88 -7.83 -4.88 28.55
C ALA A 88 -6.49 -4.74 29.29
N LEU A 89 -5.75 -3.68 28.99
CA LEU A 89 -4.43 -3.44 29.57
C LEU A 89 -4.59 -3.10 31.07
N PRO A 90 -3.89 -3.80 31.98
CA PRO A 90 -3.97 -3.54 33.41
C PRO A 90 -3.35 -2.18 33.70
N ARG A 91 -4.03 -1.39 34.53
CA ARG A 91 -3.58 -0.04 34.89
C ARG A 91 -2.29 -0.11 35.73
N PRO A 92 -1.28 0.75 35.46
CA PRO A 92 -0.07 0.82 36.27
C PRO A 92 -0.35 1.15 37.75
N ARG A 93 0.52 0.66 38.65
CA ARG A 93 0.40 0.91 40.10
C ARG A 93 0.84 2.33 40.51
N PHE A 94 1.84 2.92 39.83
CA PHE A 94 2.40 4.23 40.15
C PHE A 94 1.60 5.39 39.54
N ALA A 95 1.55 6.53 40.23
CA ALA A 95 0.75 7.69 39.85
C ALA A 95 1.14 8.27 38.47
N LEU A 96 2.44 8.44 38.21
CA LEU A 96 2.94 8.92 36.91
C LEU A 96 2.59 7.93 35.79
N GLY A 97 2.74 6.63 36.03
CA GLY A 97 2.38 5.60 35.06
C GLY A 97 0.88 5.59 34.74
N ARG A 98 0.02 5.88 35.71
CA ARG A 98 -1.43 6.00 35.50
C ARG A 98 -1.77 7.22 34.65
N PHE A 99 -1.19 8.38 34.97
CA PHE A 99 -1.38 9.60 34.17
C PHE A 99 -0.93 9.38 32.71
N LEU A 100 0.28 8.84 32.50
CA LEU A 100 0.78 8.53 31.17
C LEU A 100 -0.12 7.52 30.44
N PHE A 101 -0.58 6.48 31.13
CA PHE A 101 -1.52 5.50 30.56
C PHE A 101 -2.84 6.16 30.13
N ASP A 102 -3.40 7.05 30.93
CA ASP A 102 -4.65 7.74 30.60
C ASP A 102 -4.46 8.71 29.42
N VAL A 103 -3.28 9.33 29.29
CA VAL A 103 -2.93 10.19 28.14
C VAL A 103 -2.72 9.35 26.87
N THR A 104 -1.88 8.31 26.92
CA THR A 104 -1.52 7.50 25.73
C THR A 104 -2.64 6.57 25.26
N THR A 105 -3.62 6.26 26.13
CA THR A 105 -4.78 5.44 25.76
C THR A 105 -5.94 6.31 25.24
N ASN A 106 -5.82 7.64 25.30
CA ASN A 106 -6.86 8.55 24.84
C ASN A 106 -6.86 8.62 23.31
N GLN A 107 -8.02 8.35 22.70
CA GLN A 107 -8.21 8.43 21.24
C GLN A 107 -7.79 9.79 20.65
N LYS A 108 -7.93 10.89 21.41
CA LYS A 108 -7.48 12.22 20.95
C LYS A 108 -5.97 12.30 20.77
N PHE A 109 -5.21 11.63 21.63
CA PHE A 109 -3.76 11.56 21.54
C PHE A 109 -3.34 10.72 20.33
N ASP A 110 -3.99 9.57 20.10
CA ASP A 110 -3.72 8.76 18.90
C ASP A 110 -4.02 9.54 17.60
N ILE A 111 -5.13 10.30 17.56
CA ILE A 111 -5.46 11.15 16.39
C ILE A 111 -4.40 12.24 16.19
N PHE A 112 -3.91 12.87 17.26
CA PHE A 112 -2.85 13.87 17.17
C PHE A 112 -1.57 13.30 16.54
N ILE A 113 -1.13 12.11 16.99
CA ILE A 113 0.04 11.44 16.43
C ILE A 113 -0.16 11.06 14.96
N MET A 114 -1.36 10.59 14.60
CA MET A 114 -1.70 10.31 13.20
C MET A 114 -1.62 11.57 12.31
N ILE A 115 -2.03 12.73 12.81
CA ILE A 115 -1.88 14.01 12.10
C ILE A 115 -0.40 14.36 11.96
N CYS A 116 0.42 14.17 12.99
CA CYS A 116 1.87 14.41 12.92
C CYS A 116 2.55 13.51 11.88
N ILE A 117 2.19 12.22 11.79
CA ILE A 117 2.70 11.29 10.77
C ILE A 117 2.33 11.78 9.37
N PHE A 118 1.07 12.19 9.18
CA PHE A 118 0.62 12.72 7.89
C PHE A 118 1.37 14.01 7.50
N LEU A 119 1.53 14.95 8.43
CA LEU A 119 2.27 16.19 8.19
C LEU A 119 3.75 15.91 7.88
N ASN A 120 4.38 14.96 8.58
CA ASN A 120 5.75 14.54 8.29
C ASN A 120 5.90 13.99 6.87
N MET A 121 4.96 13.14 6.44
CA MET A 121 4.93 12.61 5.06
C MET A 121 4.80 13.76 4.04
N VAL A 122 3.93 14.74 4.30
CA VAL A 122 3.81 15.92 3.44
C VAL A 122 5.12 16.70 3.38
N CYS A 123 5.81 16.89 4.51
CA CYS A 123 7.11 17.56 4.54
C CYS A 123 8.17 16.81 3.70
N MET A 124 8.23 15.48 3.77
CA MET A 124 9.11 14.68 2.92
C MET A 124 8.75 14.79 1.43
N CYS A 125 7.46 14.88 1.09
CA CYS A 125 7.01 15.07 -0.29
C CYS A 125 7.36 16.46 -0.87
N LEU A 126 7.62 17.47 -0.02
CA LEU A 126 7.96 18.82 -0.46
C LEU A 126 9.44 18.97 -0.82
N GLU A 127 10.28 18.00 -0.45
CA GLU A 127 11.70 18.00 -0.78
C GLU A 127 11.90 17.89 -2.30
N HIS A 128 12.70 18.79 -2.88
CA HIS A 128 12.93 18.80 -4.32
C HIS A 128 14.37 19.17 -4.70
N HIS A 129 14.79 18.74 -5.88
CA HIS A 129 16.13 19.03 -6.39
C HIS A 129 16.33 20.54 -6.62
N ASN A 130 17.52 21.06 -6.31
CA ASN A 130 17.90 22.48 -6.36
C ASN A 130 17.04 23.41 -5.48
N GLN A 131 16.61 22.96 -4.31
CA GLN A 131 15.91 23.83 -3.35
C GLN A 131 16.84 24.86 -2.70
N SER A 132 16.25 25.94 -2.19
CA SER A 132 17.03 27.00 -1.56
C SER A 132 17.59 26.52 -0.21
N ARG A 133 18.83 26.92 0.13
CA ARG A 133 19.48 26.55 1.41
C ARG A 133 18.65 26.91 2.66
N THR A 134 17.75 27.89 2.55
CA THR A 134 16.85 28.26 3.64
C THR A 134 15.70 27.28 3.76
N PHE A 135 15.15 26.83 2.63
CA PHE A 135 14.09 25.83 2.59
C PHE A 135 14.59 24.46 3.08
N ASP A 136 15.78 24.02 2.64
CA ASP A 136 16.48 22.83 3.18
C ASP A 136 16.52 22.85 4.71
N ARG A 137 17.08 23.94 5.28
CA ARG A 137 17.23 24.09 6.73
C ARG A 137 15.89 24.07 7.46
N VAL A 138 14.85 24.66 6.89
CA VAL A 138 13.50 24.65 7.50
C VAL A 138 12.93 23.23 7.51
N LEU A 139 13.05 22.49 6.41
CA LEU A 139 12.63 21.09 6.34
C LEU A 139 13.40 20.22 7.35
N ASP A 140 14.72 20.43 7.48
CA ASP A 140 15.55 19.72 8.46
C ASP A 140 15.08 19.97 9.91
N TYR A 141 14.80 21.23 10.27
CA TYR A 141 14.29 21.55 11.59
C TYR A 141 12.91 20.92 11.86
N ILE A 142 12.04 20.91 10.84
CA ILE A 142 10.71 20.29 10.94
C ILE A 142 10.84 18.76 11.09
N ASN A 143 11.72 18.13 10.31
CA ASN A 143 11.96 16.69 10.41
C ASN A 143 12.49 16.31 11.80
N ASN A 144 13.46 17.07 12.33
CA ASN A 144 13.97 16.86 13.69
C ASN A 144 12.87 17.06 14.76
N LEU A 145 11.99 18.04 14.59
CA LEU A 145 10.84 18.23 15.48
C LEU A 145 9.93 16.99 15.51
N PHE A 146 9.64 16.38 14.36
CA PHE A 146 8.83 15.16 14.29
C PHE A 146 9.51 13.97 14.98
N VAL A 147 10.82 13.80 14.79
CA VAL A 147 11.59 12.75 15.49
C VAL A 147 11.48 12.90 17.01
N ILE A 148 11.59 14.13 17.53
CA ILE A 148 11.43 14.40 18.97
C ILE A 148 10.01 14.05 19.45
N ILE A 149 8.97 14.42 18.70
CA ILE A 149 7.57 14.12 19.04
C ILE A 149 7.35 12.60 19.11
N PHE A 150 7.82 11.84 18.11
CA PHE A 150 7.69 10.38 18.09
C PHE A 150 8.53 9.70 19.18
N ALA A 151 9.72 10.23 19.49
CA ALA A 151 10.53 9.72 20.59
C ALA A 151 9.84 9.90 21.95
N ILE A 152 9.22 11.06 22.19
CA ILE A 152 8.46 11.32 23.42
C ILE A 152 7.24 10.39 23.51
N GLU A 153 6.50 10.25 22.42
CA GLU A 153 5.34 9.35 22.35
C GLU A 153 5.74 7.91 22.71
N CYS A 154 6.81 7.43 22.08
CA CYS A 154 7.31 6.08 22.26
C CYS A 154 7.74 5.85 23.72
N PHE A 155 8.45 6.82 24.31
CA PHE A 155 8.86 6.77 25.71
C PHE A 155 7.67 6.78 26.67
N MET A 156 6.66 7.62 26.42
CA MET A 156 5.43 7.65 27.21
C MET A 156 4.70 6.31 27.17
N LYS A 157 4.55 5.70 25.98
CA LYS A 157 3.91 4.38 25.81
C LYS A 157 4.72 3.26 26.46
N LEU A 158 6.06 3.33 26.42
CA LEU A 158 6.93 2.35 27.08
C LEU A 158 6.72 2.34 28.60
N ILE A 159 6.66 3.51 29.23
CA ILE A 159 6.40 3.63 30.68
C ILE A 159 4.97 3.20 31.02
N ALA A 160 3.98 3.57 30.20
CA ALA A 160 2.58 3.24 30.43
C ALA A 160 2.29 1.73 30.35
N LEU A 161 2.93 1.03 29.41
CA LEU A 161 2.59 -0.37 29.07
C LEU A 161 3.62 -1.40 29.56
N ASN A 162 4.83 -0.98 29.96
CA ASN A 162 5.95 -1.85 30.33
C ASN A 162 6.17 -2.95 29.25
N PHE A 163 6.33 -4.22 29.65
CA PHE A 163 6.52 -5.34 28.72
C PHE A 163 5.35 -5.58 27.74
N LYS A 164 4.15 -5.05 28.02
CA LYS A 164 3.01 -5.20 27.10
C LYS A 164 3.14 -4.33 25.86
N TYR A 165 4.01 -3.32 25.90
CA TYR A 165 4.37 -2.51 24.74
C TYR A 165 4.83 -3.41 23.57
N PHE A 166 5.73 -4.36 23.84
CA PHE A 166 6.27 -5.28 22.84
C PHE A 166 5.31 -6.39 22.38
N THR A 167 4.14 -6.53 23.03
CA THR A 167 3.10 -7.48 22.59
C THR A 167 2.24 -6.91 21.47
N ILE A 168 2.19 -5.58 21.34
CA ILE A 168 1.38 -4.89 20.33
C ILE A 168 2.26 -4.64 19.10
N PRO A 169 2.01 -5.28 17.94
CA PRO A 169 2.89 -5.18 16.78
C PRO A 169 3.07 -3.74 16.27
N TRP A 170 2.03 -2.91 16.35
CA TRP A 170 2.09 -1.50 15.94
C TRP A 170 3.05 -0.67 16.80
N ASN A 171 3.08 -0.92 18.11
CA ASN A 171 4.02 -0.25 19.01
C ASN A 171 5.46 -0.72 18.74
N VAL A 172 5.65 -2.01 18.45
CA VAL A 172 6.97 -2.54 18.06
C VAL A 172 7.48 -1.92 16.76
N PHE A 173 6.59 -1.75 15.78
CA PHE A 173 6.92 -1.09 14.52
C PHE A 173 7.35 0.36 14.75
N ASP A 174 6.60 1.10 15.54
CA ASP A 174 6.91 2.49 15.88
C ASP A 174 8.25 2.63 16.64
N PHE A 175 8.50 1.75 17.62
CA PHE A 175 9.78 1.67 18.33
C PHE A 175 10.99 1.51 17.39
N ILE A 176 10.85 0.62 16.39
CA ILE A 176 11.90 0.38 15.40
C ILE A 176 12.12 1.63 14.54
N ILE A 177 11.06 2.32 14.12
CA ILE A 177 11.17 3.57 13.35
C ILE A 177 11.88 4.66 14.14
N VAL A 178 11.51 4.84 15.41
CA VAL A 178 12.13 5.84 16.30
C VAL A 178 13.62 5.54 16.49
N ILE A 179 13.99 4.28 16.74
CA ILE A 179 15.41 3.89 16.85
C ILE A 179 16.15 4.15 15.53
N ALA A 180 15.57 3.75 14.39
CA ALA A 180 16.19 3.95 13.09
C ALA A 180 16.36 5.43 12.74
N SER A 181 15.51 6.30 13.27
CA SER A 181 15.59 7.76 13.04
C SER A 181 16.60 8.46 13.97
N LEU A 182 17.02 7.80 15.05
CA LEU A 182 18.05 8.31 15.97
C LEU A 182 19.47 7.84 15.63
N LEU A 183 19.59 6.76 14.84
CA LEU A 183 20.84 6.22 14.33
C LEU A 183 21.31 6.97 13.07
#